data_AF-A0A7S1EZJ9-F1
#
_entry.id   AF-A0A7S1EZJ9-F1
#
_cell.length_a   1.000
_cell.length_b   1.000
_cell.length_c   1.000
_cell.angle_alpha   90.00
_cell.angle_beta   90.00
_cell.angle_gamma   90.00
#
_symmetry.space_group_name_H-M   'P 1'
#
loop_
_entity.id
_entity.type
_entity.pdbx_description
1 polymer ?
#
loop_
_entity_poly.entity_id
_entity_poly.type
_entity_poly.pdbx_seq_one_letter_code
_entity_poly.pdbx_strand_id
1 'polypeptide(L)'
;RVKSLEPPSVMASSRALLLAGATFLLSVAAQVQNLRFYDTDSVTGSIGGTVYWEQPSSGTSGVKSYAVFLATDENGADEVQLYSDIRVGAWTTAFTFPSGYDIVSTASYSHLLVYLMSSSSSLVDPASICLFDNPTDYERTVYFTTLGYSAATSAKTALVAGCYAQEYLITVDMVATAVWGSDSVSTTSLDWTDDTSSTAAFEVSFSTGRTFTDVESEIASHVVDAPVPAVYTGSGSDATYSLGKVQATSIIGGILPSRPDTDIGASLAKQYVELQLATAVTMNKNGWLHITSAATAEVGVQELTDVYFGYVTTTFEAMSGGSTTLSDIDTYVTAT
;
A
#
# COMPACT_ATOMS: atom_id res chain seq x y z
N ARG A 1 30.17 -40.25 -25.22
CA ARG A 1 28.76 -40.50 -25.62
C ARG A 1 27.91 -40.02 -24.45
N VAL A 2 27.52 -38.74 -24.49
CA VAL A 2 26.78 -38.06 -23.41
C VAL A 2 25.35 -38.59 -23.41
N LYS A 3 24.89 -39.12 -22.26
CA LYS A 3 23.49 -39.48 -22.03
C LYS A 3 22.76 -38.19 -21.64
N SER A 4 21.79 -37.82 -22.47
CA SER A 4 20.83 -36.75 -22.22
C SER A 4 20.01 -37.09 -20.96
N LEU A 5 19.93 -36.13 -20.04
CA LEU A 5 19.00 -36.13 -18.92
C LEU A 5 17.72 -35.42 -19.41
N GLU A 6 16.60 -36.14 -19.39
CA GLU A 6 15.28 -35.57 -19.65
C GLU A 6 14.81 -34.76 -18.42
N PRO A 7 14.07 -33.65 -18.62
CA PRO A 7 13.49 -32.88 -17.52
C PRO A 7 12.26 -33.59 -16.91
N PRO A 8 11.97 -33.39 -15.61
CA PRO A 8 10.85 -34.04 -14.94
C PRO A 8 9.49 -33.55 -15.46
N SER A 9 8.58 -34.50 -15.61
CA SER A 9 7.21 -34.36 -16.10
C SER A 9 6.35 -33.44 -15.23
N VAL A 10 5.75 -32.43 -15.87
CA VAL A 10 4.69 -31.57 -15.32
C VAL A 10 3.42 -32.41 -15.14
N MET A 11 3.05 -32.72 -13.89
CA MET A 11 1.74 -33.27 -13.56
C MET A 11 0.77 -32.11 -13.35
N ALA A 12 0.05 -31.72 -14.42
CA ALA A 12 -1.13 -30.86 -14.29
C ALA A 12 -2.25 -31.68 -13.62
N SER A 13 -2.62 -31.31 -12.40
CA SER A 13 -3.74 -31.93 -11.68
C SER A 13 -5.06 -31.23 -12.04
N SER A 14 -5.70 -31.63 -13.14
CA SER A 14 -7.10 -31.26 -13.39
C SER A 14 -8.02 -32.05 -12.45
N ARG A 15 -8.58 -31.40 -11.42
CA ARG A 15 -9.67 -31.97 -10.61
C ARG A 15 -11.01 -31.47 -11.12
N ALA A 16 -11.71 -32.35 -11.82
CA ALA A 16 -13.09 -32.14 -12.24
C ALA A 16 -14.04 -32.11 -11.03
N LEU A 17 -14.97 -31.15 -11.07
CA LEU A 17 -16.02 -30.90 -10.10
C LEU A 17 -17.01 -32.08 -10.06
N LEU A 18 -17.08 -32.83 -8.95
CA LEU A 18 -18.16 -33.77 -8.68
C LEU A 18 -19.12 -33.18 -7.64
N LEU A 19 -20.34 -32.92 -8.10
CA LEU A 19 -21.46 -32.44 -7.31
C LEU A 19 -22.00 -33.57 -6.41
N ALA A 20 -21.82 -33.47 -5.10
CA ALA A 20 -22.59 -34.22 -4.11
C ALA A 20 -22.76 -33.37 -2.84
N GLY A 21 -24.01 -33.24 -2.40
CA GLY A 21 -24.44 -32.26 -1.42
C GLY A 21 -23.82 -32.44 -0.02
N ALA A 22 -23.03 -31.45 0.35
CA ALA A 22 -22.99 -30.85 1.68
C ALA A 22 -22.37 -29.46 1.44
N THR A 23 -23.17 -28.40 1.52
CA THR A 23 -22.63 -27.02 1.51
C THR A 23 -21.87 -26.85 2.83
N PHE A 24 -20.64 -27.32 2.84
CA PHE A 24 -19.72 -27.11 3.94
C PHE A 24 -19.25 -25.66 3.77
N LEU A 25 -19.92 -24.74 4.47
CA LEU A 25 -19.38 -23.41 4.74
C LEU A 25 -18.14 -23.61 5.61
N LEU A 26 -17.02 -24.03 5.00
CA LEU A 26 -15.70 -23.86 5.60
C LEU A 26 -15.44 -22.36 5.56
N SER A 27 -15.83 -21.73 6.66
CA SER A 27 -15.61 -20.32 6.91
C SER A 27 -14.12 -19.99 6.79
N VAL A 28 -13.84 -18.74 6.40
CA VAL A 28 -12.54 -18.03 6.48
C VAL A 28 -11.75 -18.28 7.78
N ALA A 29 -12.40 -18.77 8.85
CA ALA A 29 -11.76 -19.24 10.09
C ALA A 29 -10.86 -20.49 9.93
N ALA A 30 -10.83 -21.14 8.76
CA ALA A 30 -9.99 -22.31 8.46
C ALA A 30 -8.76 -21.98 7.58
N GLN A 31 -8.37 -20.72 7.48
CA GLN A 31 -7.17 -20.27 6.77
C GLN A 31 -6.09 -19.79 7.75
N VAL A 32 -4.84 -19.68 7.27
CA VAL A 32 -3.80 -18.98 8.05
C VAL A 32 -4.13 -17.49 8.14
N GLN A 33 -3.68 -16.84 9.20
CA GLN A 33 -3.93 -15.42 9.47
C GLN A 33 -2.69 -14.59 9.16
N ASN A 34 -2.86 -13.27 9.00
CA ASN A 34 -1.76 -12.32 8.86
C ASN A 34 -0.70 -12.75 7.83
N LEU A 35 -1.16 -13.34 6.72
CA LEU A 35 -0.28 -13.71 5.61
C LEU A 35 0.32 -12.43 5.03
N ARG A 36 1.64 -12.38 4.95
CA ARG A 36 2.41 -11.21 4.48
C ARG A 36 3.71 -11.65 3.84
N PHE A 37 4.16 -10.92 2.83
CA PHE A 37 5.41 -11.16 2.13
C PHE A 37 6.27 -9.90 2.12
N TYR A 38 7.53 -10.02 2.51
CA TYR A 38 8.49 -8.92 2.41
C TYR A 38 9.50 -9.25 1.33
N ASP A 39 9.36 -8.56 0.20
CA ASP A 39 10.35 -8.63 -0.86
C ASP A 39 11.60 -7.85 -0.44
N THR A 40 12.75 -8.44 -0.73
CA THR A 40 14.09 -7.93 -0.45
C THR A 40 14.97 -8.01 -1.69
N ASP A 41 14.43 -8.55 -2.79
CA ASP A 41 15.09 -8.53 -4.08
C ASP A 41 14.79 -7.21 -4.80
N SER A 42 15.74 -6.78 -5.63
CA SER A 42 15.67 -5.49 -6.33
C SER A 42 15.62 -5.67 -7.85
N VAL A 43 15.63 -6.91 -8.33
CA VAL A 43 15.67 -7.27 -9.74
C VAL A 43 14.25 -7.47 -10.25
N THR A 44 13.86 -6.65 -11.23
CA THR A 44 12.56 -6.78 -11.88
C THR A 44 12.30 -8.19 -12.40
N GLY A 45 11.12 -8.73 -12.08
CA GLY A 45 10.64 -10.06 -12.39
C GLY A 45 11.12 -11.15 -11.44
N SER A 46 11.87 -10.79 -10.40
CA SER A 46 12.35 -11.70 -9.37
C SER A 46 11.85 -11.27 -8.00
N ILE A 47 11.78 -12.23 -7.07
CA ILE A 47 11.49 -11.95 -5.66
C ILE A 47 12.57 -12.57 -4.79
N GLY A 48 12.65 -12.09 -3.55
CA GLY A 48 13.50 -12.66 -2.52
C GLY A 48 13.04 -12.19 -1.15
N GLY A 49 13.30 -12.93 -0.09
CA GLY A 49 12.88 -12.52 1.25
C GLY A 49 11.87 -13.46 1.85
N THR A 50 11.03 -12.99 2.78
CA THR A 50 10.33 -13.90 3.69
C THR A 50 8.83 -13.66 3.74
N VAL A 51 8.10 -14.76 3.63
CA VAL A 51 6.66 -14.88 3.82
C VAL A 51 6.40 -15.28 5.27
N TYR A 52 5.47 -14.60 5.92
CA TYR A 52 5.03 -14.91 7.28
C TYR A 52 3.53 -15.16 7.30
N TRP A 53 3.10 -16.06 8.17
CA TRP A 53 1.71 -16.21 8.52
C TRP A 53 1.56 -16.70 9.95
N GLU A 54 0.40 -16.44 10.52
CA GLU A 54 -0.03 -16.93 11.82
C GLU A 54 -0.97 -18.12 11.66
N GLN A 55 -1.01 -18.97 12.68
CA GLN A 55 -1.93 -20.09 12.69
C GLN A 55 -3.40 -19.64 12.59
N PRO A 56 -4.32 -20.52 12.12
CA PRO A 56 -5.75 -20.20 12.05
C PRO A 56 -6.33 -19.79 13.40
N SER A 57 -7.32 -18.90 13.38
CA SER A 57 -8.00 -18.43 14.61
C SER A 57 -8.79 -19.55 15.30
N SER A 58 -9.21 -20.55 14.52
CA SER A 58 -9.82 -21.80 15.00
C SER A 58 -8.83 -22.79 15.63
N GLY A 59 -7.52 -22.48 15.59
CA GLY A 59 -6.45 -23.35 16.06
C GLY A 59 -5.98 -24.36 15.01
N THR A 60 -5.03 -25.21 15.39
CA THR A 60 -4.37 -26.18 14.48
C THR A 60 -4.86 -27.62 14.69
N SER A 61 -5.98 -27.83 15.40
CA SER A 61 -6.51 -29.17 15.62
C SER A 61 -6.90 -29.82 14.29
N GLY A 62 -6.29 -30.97 13.97
CA GLY A 62 -6.50 -31.67 12.70
C GLY A 62 -5.58 -31.22 11.55
N VAL A 63 -4.83 -30.13 11.72
CA VAL A 63 -3.80 -29.66 10.78
C VAL A 63 -2.46 -30.29 11.16
N LYS A 64 -1.75 -30.85 10.18
CA LYS A 64 -0.43 -31.48 10.36
C LYS A 64 0.70 -30.65 9.76
N SER A 65 0.42 -30.01 8.63
CA SER A 65 1.37 -29.18 7.91
C SER A 65 0.67 -28.03 7.20
N TYR A 66 1.49 -27.09 6.73
CA TYR A 66 1.16 -26.10 5.73
C TYR A 66 1.82 -26.52 4.41
N ALA A 67 1.11 -26.38 3.30
CA ALA A 67 1.70 -26.51 1.97
C ALA A 67 1.65 -25.15 1.28
N VAL A 68 2.79 -24.73 0.73
CA VAL A 68 2.97 -23.42 0.12
C VAL A 68 3.06 -23.60 -1.39
N PHE A 69 2.34 -22.79 -2.16
CA PHE A 69 2.32 -22.84 -3.62
C PHE A 69 2.52 -21.45 -4.21
N LEU A 70 3.01 -21.41 -5.44
CA LEU A 70 2.87 -20.26 -6.33
C LEU A 70 1.68 -20.50 -7.25
N ALA A 71 0.95 -19.45 -7.62
CA ALA A 71 -0.17 -19.51 -8.54
C ALA A 71 -0.26 -18.24 -9.39
N THR A 72 -1.00 -18.31 -10.49
CA THR A 72 -1.27 -17.16 -11.37
C THR A 72 -2.50 -16.36 -10.95
N ASP A 73 -3.27 -16.86 -9.99
CA ASP A 73 -4.39 -16.18 -9.35
C ASP A 73 -4.53 -16.58 -7.86
N GLU A 74 -5.42 -15.92 -7.15
CA GLU A 74 -5.69 -16.15 -5.73
C GLU A 74 -6.38 -17.50 -5.44
N ASN A 75 -6.86 -18.20 -6.48
CA ASN A 75 -7.64 -19.43 -6.38
C ASN A 75 -6.84 -20.70 -6.71
N GLY A 76 -5.56 -20.59 -7.09
CA GLY A 76 -4.71 -21.74 -7.41
C GLY A 76 -4.65 -22.11 -8.88
N ALA A 77 -4.95 -21.18 -9.79
CA ALA A 77 -4.66 -21.39 -11.19
C ALA A 77 -3.15 -21.63 -11.40
N ASP A 78 -2.85 -22.68 -12.17
CA ASP A 78 -1.50 -23.12 -12.52
C ASP A 78 -0.55 -23.27 -11.33
N GLU A 79 -1.09 -23.74 -10.19
CA GLU A 79 -0.31 -23.79 -8.96
C GLU A 79 0.89 -24.76 -9.01
N VAL A 80 2.00 -24.35 -8.40
CA VAL A 80 3.20 -25.17 -8.22
C VAL A 80 3.60 -25.17 -6.75
N GLN A 81 3.66 -26.36 -6.17
CA GLN A 81 4.08 -26.52 -4.77
C GLN A 81 5.54 -26.11 -4.62
N LEU A 82 5.78 -25.27 -3.61
CA LEU A 82 7.09 -24.87 -3.16
C LEU A 82 7.57 -25.79 -2.05
N TYR A 83 8.68 -26.49 -2.32
CA TYR A 83 9.37 -27.35 -1.35
C TYR A 83 8.43 -28.40 -0.72
N SER A 84 8.85 -28.99 0.40
CA SER A 84 8.03 -29.92 1.19
C SER A 84 7.17 -29.17 2.21
N ASP A 85 6.04 -29.79 2.55
CA ASP A 85 5.17 -29.42 3.66
C ASP A 85 5.90 -28.96 4.94
N ILE A 86 5.47 -27.81 5.46
CA ILE A 86 6.00 -27.19 6.68
C ILE A 86 5.16 -27.67 7.86
N ARG A 87 5.78 -28.28 8.88
CA ARG A 87 5.03 -28.79 10.04
C ARG A 87 4.41 -27.66 10.86
N VAL A 88 3.20 -27.90 11.36
CA VAL A 88 2.58 -27.02 12.36
C VAL A 88 3.34 -27.08 13.70
N GLY A 89 3.28 -26.02 14.50
CA GLY A 89 3.80 -26.02 15.87
C GLY A 89 4.23 -24.65 16.40
N ALA A 90 4.49 -23.69 15.52
CA ALA A 90 4.74 -22.31 15.90
C ALA A 90 3.45 -21.47 15.75
N TRP A 91 3.32 -20.41 16.56
CA TRP A 91 2.25 -19.42 16.38
C TRP A 91 2.40 -18.69 15.04
N THR A 92 3.62 -18.27 14.73
CA THR A 92 4.01 -17.64 13.47
C THR A 92 4.95 -18.57 12.73
N THR A 93 4.66 -18.84 11.46
CA THR A 93 5.51 -19.61 10.56
C THR A 93 6.14 -18.66 9.54
N ALA A 94 7.36 -18.98 9.10
CA ALA A 94 8.09 -18.20 8.11
C ALA A 94 8.60 -19.11 7.00
N PHE A 95 8.60 -18.60 5.77
CA PHE A 95 9.14 -19.26 4.59
C PHE A 95 9.94 -18.26 3.76
N THR A 96 11.18 -18.61 3.42
CA THR A 96 12.11 -17.68 2.76
C THR A 96 12.37 -18.08 1.32
N PHE A 97 12.14 -17.17 0.40
CA PHE A 97 12.63 -17.23 -0.97
C PHE A 97 14.11 -16.83 -1.01
N PRO A 98 14.96 -17.58 -1.74
CA PRO A 98 16.29 -17.08 -2.06
C PRO A 98 16.17 -15.82 -2.91
N SER A 99 17.14 -14.91 -2.82
CA SER A 99 17.24 -13.76 -3.74
C SER A 99 17.40 -14.25 -5.18
N GLY A 100 16.79 -13.51 -6.12
CA GLY A 100 16.74 -13.82 -7.54
C GLY A 100 15.76 -14.93 -7.90
N TYR A 101 14.73 -15.20 -7.09
CA TYR A 101 13.73 -16.21 -7.43
C TYR A 101 12.82 -15.68 -8.54
N ASP A 102 12.95 -16.24 -9.74
CA ASP A 102 12.24 -15.79 -10.94
C ASP A 102 10.76 -16.19 -10.92
N ILE A 103 9.86 -15.19 -10.93
CA ILE A 103 8.41 -15.39 -10.95
C ILE A 103 7.80 -15.17 -12.34
N VAL A 104 8.51 -14.48 -13.24
CA VAL A 104 7.99 -14.07 -14.56
C VAL A 104 8.29 -15.10 -15.64
N SER A 105 9.52 -15.58 -15.76
CA SER A 105 9.95 -16.40 -16.90
C SER A 105 9.37 -17.81 -16.91
N THR A 106 8.90 -18.28 -15.75
CA THR A 106 8.37 -19.64 -15.59
C THR A 106 6.87 -19.72 -15.91
N ALA A 107 6.06 -18.84 -15.30
CA ALA A 107 4.61 -18.85 -15.47
C ALA A 107 3.92 -17.50 -15.17
N SER A 108 4.68 -16.42 -14.88
CA SER A 108 4.11 -15.15 -14.40
C SER A 108 3.25 -15.32 -13.15
N TYR A 109 3.80 -15.99 -12.13
CA TYR A 109 3.12 -16.16 -10.86
C TYR A 109 2.89 -14.80 -10.20
N SER A 110 1.66 -14.57 -9.76
CA SER A 110 1.22 -13.33 -9.12
C SER A 110 0.82 -13.55 -7.67
N HIS A 111 0.62 -14.80 -7.27
CA HIS A 111 0.11 -15.16 -5.94
C HIS A 111 0.95 -16.25 -5.28
N LEU A 112 1.02 -16.17 -3.95
CA LEU A 112 1.43 -17.25 -3.07
C LEU A 112 0.22 -17.75 -2.29
N LEU A 113 0.09 -19.06 -2.23
CA LEU A 113 -1.00 -19.75 -1.56
C LEU A 113 -0.47 -20.57 -0.39
N VAL A 114 -1.15 -20.52 0.74
CA VAL A 114 -0.88 -21.35 1.92
C VAL A 114 -2.10 -22.19 2.23
N TYR A 115 -1.96 -23.49 2.00
CA TYR A 115 -2.96 -24.49 2.32
C TYR A 115 -2.73 -25.08 3.70
N LEU A 116 -3.81 -25.34 4.43
CA LEU A 116 -3.79 -26.22 5.60
C LEU A 116 -3.86 -27.67 5.14
N MET A 117 -2.93 -28.50 5.61
CA MET A 117 -2.87 -29.92 5.28
C MET A 117 -3.32 -30.78 6.46
N SER A 118 -4.32 -31.62 6.24
CA SER A 118 -4.73 -32.68 7.18
C SER A 118 -3.97 -33.99 6.90
N SER A 119 -4.22 -35.03 7.69
CA SER A 119 -3.65 -36.36 7.45
C SER A 119 -4.08 -37.04 6.14
N SER A 120 -5.10 -36.53 5.45
CA SER A 120 -5.71 -37.19 4.29
C SER A 120 -5.88 -36.32 3.04
N SER A 121 -5.73 -34.99 3.14
CA SER A 121 -5.82 -34.05 2.01
C SER A 121 -5.54 -32.60 2.43
N SER A 122 -5.24 -31.77 1.43
CA SER A 122 -5.35 -30.30 1.53
C SER A 122 -6.80 -29.88 1.85
N LEU A 123 -6.96 -28.81 2.63
CA LEU A 123 -8.24 -28.11 2.77
C LEU A 123 -8.51 -27.26 1.53
N VAL A 124 -9.79 -27.04 1.21
CA VAL A 124 -10.24 -26.60 -0.12
C VAL A 124 -9.90 -25.13 -0.43
N ASP A 125 -9.70 -24.29 0.60
CA ASP A 125 -9.49 -22.86 0.43
C ASP A 125 -8.12 -22.42 0.99
N PRO A 126 -7.16 -22.00 0.13
CA PRO A 126 -5.89 -21.45 0.59
C PRO A 126 -6.08 -20.04 1.16
N ALA A 127 -5.20 -19.64 2.09
CA ALA A 127 -4.93 -18.21 2.23
C ALA A 127 -4.04 -17.78 1.06
N SER A 128 -4.37 -16.66 0.43
CA SER A 128 -3.62 -16.14 -0.71
C SER A 128 -3.02 -14.77 -0.41
N ILE A 129 -1.92 -14.47 -1.06
CA ILE A 129 -1.33 -13.13 -1.07
C ILE A 129 -0.68 -12.84 -2.41
N CYS A 130 -0.80 -11.61 -2.88
CA CYS A 130 -0.08 -11.15 -4.04
C CYS A 130 1.44 -11.13 -3.78
N LEU A 131 2.20 -11.62 -4.76
CA LEU A 131 3.64 -11.47 -4.81
C LEU A 131 3.98 -10.11 -5.40
N PHE A 132 4.62 -9.30 -4.58
CA PHE A 132 5.12 -7.99 -4.96
C PHE A 132 6.60 -8.11 -5.29
N ASP A 133 6.93 -7.87 -6.54
CA ASP A 133 8.29 -7.53 -6.96
C ASP A 133 8.47 -6.03 -6.73
N ASN A 134 9.38 -5.67 -5.84
CA ASN A 134 9.73 -4.28 -5.51
C ASN A 134 11.14 -3.97 -6.04
N PRO A 135 11.29 -3.81 -7.37
CA PRO A 135 12.61 -3.53 -7.91
C PRO A 135 13.03 -2.11 -7.50
N THR A 136 14.34 -1.91 -7.33
CA THR A 136 14.89 -0.59 -6.96
C THR A 136 14.53 0.50 -7.96
N ASP A 137 14.21 0.14 -9.19
CA ASP A 137 13.86 1.09 -10.25
C ASP A 137 12.44 1.67 -10.07
N TYR A 138 11.56 0.98 -9.33
CA TYR A 138 10.14 1.31 -9.28
C TYR A 138 9.50 1.30 -7.90
N GLU A 139 10.21 0.94 -6.84
CA GLU A 139 9.68 1.08 -5.48
C GLU A 139 9.29 2.54 -5.20
N ARG A 140 7.99 2.77 -5.04
CA ARG A 140 7.42 4.09 -4.84
C ARG A 140 6.32 4.04 -3.80
N THR A 141 6.09 5.17 -3.15
CA THR A 141 4.90 5.37 -2.32
C THR A 141 3.93 6.28 -3.06
N VAL A 142 2.69 5.84 -3.15
CA VAL A 142 1.59 6.54 -3.80
C VAL A 142 0.72 7.12 -2.70
N TYR A 143 0.30 8.37 -2.86
CA TYR A 143 -0.72 8.99 -2.03
C TYR A 143 -1.77 9.59 -2.96
N PHE A 144 -3.04 9.27 -2.73
CA PHE A 144 -4.14 9.92 -3.42
C PHE A 144 -5.30 10.11 -2.46
N THR A 145 -6.19 11.05 -2.79
CA THR A 145 -7.37 11.30 -1.97
C THR A 145 -8.65 10.91 -2.69
N THR A 146 -9.71 10.68 -1.92
CA THR A 146 -11.08 10.49 -2.40
C THR A 146 -12.06 11.05 -1.38
N LEU A 147 -13.26 11.44 -1.82
CA LEU A 147 -14.36 11.75 -0.92
C LEU A 147 -15.11 10.47 -0.52
N GLY A 148 -15.30 10.31 0.80
CA GLY A 148 -16.12 9.25 1.40
C GLY A 148 -15.38 7.95 1.71
N TYR A 149 -15.65 7.39 2.90
CA TYR A 149 -15.01 6.16 3.38
C TYR A 149 -15.24 4.96 2.46
N SER A 150 -16.44 4.80 1.92
CA SER A 150 -16.79 3.70 1.02
C SER A 150 -15.96 3.72 -0.26
N ALA A 151 -15.66 4.91 -0.80
CA ALA A 151 -14.81 5.05 -1.99
C ALA A 151 -13.36 4.67 -1.66
N ALA A 152 -12.84 5.12 -0.51
CA ALA A 152 -11.49 4.77 -0.05
C ALA A 152 -11.32 3.26 0.20
N THR A 153 -12.32 2.62 0.84
CA THR A 153 -12.36 1.16 1.02
C THR A 153 -12.45 0.41 -0.30
N SER A 154 -13.23 0.93 -1.26
CA SER A 154 -13.33 0.33 -2.60
C SER A 154 -12.00 0.39 -3.32
N ALA A 155 -11.29 1.52 -3.24
CA ALA A 155 -9.96 1.69 -3.80
C ALA A 155 -8.94 0.75 -3.15
N LYS A 156 -8.93 0.64 -1.81
CA LYS A 156 -8.10 -0.34 -1.09
C LYS A 156 -8.38 -1.77 -1.59
N THR A 157 -9.65 -2.14 -1.75
CA THR A 157 -10.05 -3.47 -2.22
C THR A 157 -9.55 -3.75 -3.64
N ALA A 158 -9.67 -2.76 -4.54
CA ALA A 158 -9.20 -2.86 -5.92
C ALA A 158 -7.67 -2.99 -5.99
N LEU A 159 -6.93 -2.20 -5.21
CA LEU A 159 -5.47 -2.27 -5.11
C LEU A 159 -4.97 -3.65 -4.64
N VAL A 160 -5.66 -4.28 -3.68
CA VAL A 160 -5.32 -5.65 -3.22
C VAL A 160 -5.65 -6.66 -4.31
N ALA A 161 -6.85 -6.60 -4.90
CA ALA A 161 -7.28 -7.55 -5.93
C ALA A 161 -6.44 -7.48 -7.21
N GLY A 162 -5.98 -6.28 -7.59
CA GLY A 162 -5.11 -6.07 -8.75
C GLY A 162 -3.62 -6.34 -8.49
N CYS A 163 -3.26 -6.77 -7.28
CA CYS A 163 -1.86 -6.91 -6.86
C CYS A 163 -1.04 -5.63 -7.11
N TYR A 164 -1.54 -4.49 -6.61
CA TYR A 164 -0.84 -3.20 -6.57
C TYR A 164 -0.19 -2.91 -5.21
N ALA A 165 -0.81 -3.38 -4.11
CA ALA A 165 -0.17 -3.44 -2.80
C ALA A 165 -0.74 -4.58 -1.94
N GLN A 166 0.03 -5.03 -0.95
CA GLN A 166 -0.49 -5.94 0.08
C GLN A 166 -1.38 -5.15 1.03
N GLU A 167 -2.42 -5.80 1.55
CA GLU A 167 -3.41 -5.11 2.37
C GLU A 167 -2.80 -4.34 3.56
N TYR A 168 -1.79 -4.92 4.23
CA TYR A 168 -1.15 -4.29 5.39
C TYR A 168 -0.24 -3.09 5.04
N LEU A 169 0.10 -2.91 3.77
CA LEU A 169 0.86 -1.76 3.27
C LEU A 169 -0.05 -0.60 2.86
N ILE A 170 -1.37 -0.82 2.81
CA ILE A 170 -2.32 0.22 2.43
C ILE A 170 -2.87 0.89 3.69
N THR A 171 -2.67 2.19 3.81
CA THR A 171 -3.34 3.01 4.82
C THR A 171 -4.53 3.72 4.20
N VAL A 172 -5.57 3.92 5.02
CA VAL A 172 -6.74 4.73 4.69
C VAL A 172 -6.96 5.67 5.87
N ASP A 173 -6.59 6.93 5.70
CA ASP A 173 -6.65 7.92 6.76
C ASP A 173 -7.62 9.03 6.37
N MET A 174 -8.52 9.41 7.28
CA MET A 174 -9.32 10.61 7.10
C MET A 174 -8.42 11.84 7.17
N VAL A 175 -8.56 12.73 6.19
CA VAL A 175 -7.75 13.94 6.07
C VAL A 175 -8.62 15.20 5.94
N ALA A 176 -8.16 16.28 6.55
CA ALA A 176 -8.50 17.62 6.10
C ALA A 176 -7.59 17.96 4.92
N THR A 177 -8.07 18.79 4.00
CA THR A 177 -7.29 19.20 2.83
C THR A 177 -7.33 20.71 2.68
N ALA A 178 -6.27 21.26 2.10
CA ALA A 178 -6.23 22.61 1.56
C ALA A 178 -5.66 22.52 0.16
N VAL A 179 -6.37 23.01 -0.85
CA VAL A 179 -5.96 22.92 -2.26
C VAL A 179 -6.22 24.25 -2.96
N TRP A 180 -5.29 24.66 -3.80
CA TRP A 180 -5.49 25.82 -4.65
C TRP A 180 -6.53 25.52 -5.72
N GLY A 181 -7.63 26.27 -5.72
CA GLY A 181 -8.61 26.30 -6.81
C GLY A 181 -8.27 27.41 -7.82
N SER A 182 -9.21 27.82 -8.67
CA SER A 182 -8.95 28.87 -9.67
C SER A 182 -8.57 30.22 -9.05
N ASP A 183 -9.23 30.61 -7.96
CA ASP A 183 -9.09 31.95 -7.37
C ASP A 183 -9.02 31.94 -5.83
N SER A 184 -9.15 30.77 -5.21
CA SER A 184 -9.23 30.64 -3.76
C SER A 184 -8.79 29.26 -3.30
N VAL A 185 -8.34 29.17 -2.05
CA VAL A 185 -8.06 27.90 -1.39
C VAL A 185 -9.38 27.22 -1.02
N SER A 186 -9.58 26.00 -1.54
CA SER A 186 -10.64 25.10 -1.11
C SER A 186 -10.15 24.24 0.05
N THR A 187 -11.00 23.98 1.04
CA THR A 187 -10.63 23.17 2.20
C THR A 187 -11.69 22.13 2.52
N THR A 188 -11.26 20.94 2.94
CA THR A 188 -12.10 19.96 3.63
C THR A 188 -11.74 19.89 5.11
N SER A 189 -12.66 19.37 5.93
CA SER A 189 -12.47 19.23 7.37
C SER A 189 -12.53 17.77 7.79
N LEU A 190 -11.87 17.45 8.91
CA LEU A 190 -12.02 16.16 9.57
C LEU A 190 -13.44 16.00 10.15
N ASP A 191 -14.02 14.82 9.98
CA ASP A 191 -15.21 14.38 10.69
C ASP A 191 -14.78 13.62 11.96
N TRP A 192 -14.91 14.29 13.11
CA TRP A 192 -14.56 13.72 14.40
C TRP A 192 -15.66 12.83 15.00
N THR A 193 -16.83 12.79 14.37
CA THR A 193 -17.99 12.06 14.88
C THR A 193 -18.22 10.75 14.16
N ASP A 194 -17.77 10.64 12.91
CA ASP A 194 -17.97 9.47 12.06
C ASP A 194 -16.71 9.13 11.26
N ASP A 195 -15.98 8.09 11.68
CA ASP A 195 -14.82 7.57 10.97
C ASP A 195 -15.16 6.94 9.60
N THR A 196 -16.45 6.76 9.30
CA THR A 196 -16.98 6.21 8.05
C THR A 196 -17.74 7.24 7.21
N SER A 197 -17.52 8.53 7.49
CA SER A 197 -18.20 9.65 6.83
C SER A 197 -18.16 9.57 5.30
N SER A 198 -19.30 9.76 4.66
CA SER A 198 -19.42 9.81 3.21
C SER A 198 -19.01 11.14 2.60
N THR A 199 -18.86 12.17 3.43
CA THR A 199 -18.53 13.55 3.02
C THR A 199 -17.12 13.98 3.40
N ALA A 200 -16.45 13.25 4.29
CA ALA A 200 -15.06 13.52 4.64
C ALA A 200 -14.11 13.09 3.51
N ALA A 201 -12.93 13.71 3.46
CA ALA A 201 -11.87 13.28 2.56
C ALA A 201 -11.03 12.18 3.22
N PHE A 202 -10.58 11.23 2.41
CA PHE A 202 -9.69 10.15 2.84
C PHE A 202 -8.49 10.11 1.92
N GLU A 203 -7.30 10.03 2.52
CA GLU A 203 -6.06 9.73 1.83
C GLU A 203 -5.84 8.21 1.88
N VAL A 204 -5.59 7.63 0.72
CA VAL A 204 -5.15 6.24 0.59
C VAL A 204 -3.67 6.30 0.21
N SER A 205 -2.84 5.63 1.01
CA SER A 205 -1.41 5.54 0.74
C SER A 205 -0.92 4.11 0.72
N PHE A 206 0.01 3.81 -0.17
CA PHE A 206 0.57 2.47 -0.31
C PHE A 206 1.91 2.48 -1.06
N SER A 207 2.75 1.50 -0.77
CA SER A 207 3.98 1.27 -1.54
C SER A 207 3.77 0.21 -2.61
N THR A 208 4.39 0.41 -3.78
CA THR A 208 4.25 -0.47 -4.94
C THR A 208 5.50 -0.48 -5.81
N GLY A 209 5.77 -1.61 -6.47
CA GLY A 209 6.75 -1.75 -7.55
C GLY A 209 6.16 -1.57 -8.96
N ARG A 210 4.86 -1.23 -9.08
CA ARG A 210 4.16 -1.05 -10.37
C ARG A 210 4.57 0.25 -11.08
N THR A 211 4.37 0.31 -12.39
CA THR A 211 4.67 1.52 -13.18
C THR A 211 3.65 2.63 -12.90
N PHE A 212 3.99 3.89 -13.21
CA PHE A 212 3.06 5.02 -13.06
C PHE A 212 1.78 4.80 -13.85
N THR A 213 1.90 4.36 -15.11
CA THR A 213 0.75 4.14 -15.99
C THR A 213 -0.20 3.07 -15.44
N ASP A 214 0.33 1.98 -14.89
CA ASP A 214 -0.51 0.93 -14.31
C ASP A 214 -1.26 1.47 -13.08
N VAL A 215 -0.55 2.15 -12.18
CA VAL A 215 -1.14 2.71 -10.96
C VAL A 215 -2.18 3.78 -11.30
N GLU A 216 -1.87 4.72 -12.19
CA GLU A 216 -2.79 5.77 -12.63
C GLU A 216 -4.05 5.18 -13.25
N SER A 217 -3.91 4.12 -14.05
CA SER A 217 -5.06 3.43 -14.65
C SER A 217 -5.96 2.79 -13.59
N GLU A 218 -5.37 2.20 -12.55
CA GLU A 218 -6.13 1.56 -11.45
C GLU A 218 -6.86 2.60 -10.61
N ILE A 219 -6.16 3.65 -10.16
CA ILE A 219 -6.73 4.62 -9.24
C ILE A 219 -7.63 5.64 -9.94
N ALA A 220 -7.61 5.74 -11.27
CA ALA A 220 -8.38 6.73 -12.04
C ALA A 220 -9.86 6.78 -11.65
N SER A 221 -10.48 5.63 -11.41
CA SER A 221 -11.90 5.54 -11.02
C SER A 221 -12.18 5.97 -9.57
N HIS A 222 -11.14 6.06 -8.75
CA HIS A 222 -11.20 6.41 -7.33
C HIS A 222 -10.76 7.85 -7.04
N VAL A 223 -10.17 8.53 -8.02
CA VAL A 223 -9.71 9.94 -7.87
C VAL A 223 -10.62 10.96 -8.54
N VAL A 224 -11.76 10.56 -9.11
CA VAL A 224 -12.67 11.45 -9.86
C VAL A 224 -13.19 12.60 -8.98
N ASP A 225 -13.42 12.34 -7.71
CA ASP A 225 -13.87 13.33 -6.72
C ASP A 225 -12.78 13.60 -5.65
N ALA A 226 -11.51 13.40 -6.01
CA ALA A 226 -10.38 13.61 -5.12
C ALA A 226 -10.19 15.10 -4.78
N PRO A 227 -10.16 15.48 -3.49
CA PRO A 227 -9.85 16.86 -3.11
C PRO A 227 -8.42 17.28 -3.43
N VAL A 228 -7.49 16.33 -3.45
CA VAL A 228 -6.07 16.51 -3.79
C VAL A 228 -5.66 15.44 -4.82
N PRO A 229 -5.03 15.84 -5.93
CA PRO A 229 -4.51 14.91 -6.94
C PRO A 229 -3.54 13.87 -6.38
N ALA A 230 -3.33 12.77 -7.11
CA ALA A 230 -2.36 11.76 -6.74
C ALA A 230 -0.92 12.30 -6.81
N VAL A 231 -0.11 11.89 -5.84
CA VAL A 231 1.32 12.19 -5.72
C VAL A 231 2.10 10.90 -5.50
N TYR A 232 3.36 10.90 -5.94
CA TYR A 232 4.23 9.74 -5.89
C TYR A 232 5.59 10.15 -5.33
N THR A 233 6.19 9.34 -4.48
CA THR A 233 7.58 9.53 -4.01
C THR A 233 8.37 8.22 -4.15
N GLY A 234 9.70 8.29 -4.05
CA GLY A 234 10.57 7.12 -4.19
C GLY A 234 11.29 7.07 -5.54
N SER A 235 11.52 5.88 -6.08
CA SER A 235 12.32 5.70 -7.29
C SER A 235 11.66 6.31 -8.54
N GLY A 236 12.47 6.97 -9.36
CA GLY A 236 12.01 7.70 -10.54
C GLY A 236 11.31 9.03 -10.25
N SER A 237 11.43 9.56 -9.03
CA SER A 237 10.94 10.89 -8.67
C SER A 237 11.72 12.03 -9.36
N ASP A 238 11.04 13.17 -9.52
CA ASP A 238 11.57 14.41 -10.08
C ASP A 238 11.95 15.36 -8.94
N ALA A 239 13.24 15.71 -8.84
CA ALA A 239 13.76 16.61 -7.81
C ALA A 239 13.28 18.07 -7.94
N THR A 240 12.53 18.40 -8.99
CA THR A 240 11.88 19.72 -9.17
C THR A 240 10.70 19.90 -8.23
N TYR A 241 10.10 18.80 -7.76
CA TYR A 241 8.91 18.79 -6.93
C TYR A 241 9.19 18.07 -5.60
N SER A 242 8.51 18.49 -4.53
CA SER A 242 8.79 18.02 -3.18
C SER A 242 7.50 17.76 -2.39
N LEU A 243 7.48 16.60 -1.71
CA LEU A 243 6.47 16.24 -0.72
C LEU A 243 7.06 16.54 0.66
N GLY A 244 6.69 17.69 1.23
CA GLY A 244 7.03 18.02 2.61
C GLY A 244 6.19 17.20 3.58
N LYS A 245 6.79 16.74 4.68
CA LYS A 245 6.11 16.04 5.77
C LYS A 245 6.45 16.72 7.08
N VAL A 246 5.42 17.07 7.84
CA VAL A 246 5.56 17.71 9.16
C VAL A 246 4.40 17.28 10.05
N GLN A 247 4.64 17.13 11.35
CA GLN A 247 3.57 16.84 12.30
C GLN A 247 3.21 18.08 13.11
N ALA A 248 1.97 18.55 12.97
CA ALA A 248 1.39 19.59 13.82
C ALA A 248 1.17 19.03 15.23
N THR A 249 2.11 19.31 16.13
CA THR A 249 2.04 18.90 17.53
C THR A 249 2.38 20.08 18.43
N SER A 250 1.70 20.17 19.59
CA SER A 250 2.06 21.13 20.63
C SER A 250 2.83 20.46 21.75
N ILE A 251 3.91 21.11 22.20
CA ILE A 251 4.60 20.77 23.45
C ILE A 251 4.11 21.71 24.54
N ILE A 252 3.28 21.19 25.45
CA ILE A 252 2.83 21.95 26.62
C ILE A 252 3.85 21.76 27.76
N GLY A 253 4.57 22.83 28.10
CA GLY A 253 5.35 22.90 29.35
C GLY A 253 6.54 21.95 29.45
N GLY A 254 7.11 21.51 28.33
CA GLY A 254 8.29 20.63 28.31
C GLY A 254 8.03 19.18 28.74
N ILE A 255 6.76 18.78 28.88
CA ILE A 255 6.35 17.40 29.22
C ILE A 255 5.58 16.81 28.04
N LEU A 256 6.15 15.78 27.42
CA LEU A 256 5.55 15.01 26.32
C LEU A 256 4.36 14.21 26.87
N PRO A 257 3.15 14.56 26.42
CA PRO A 257 2.59 13.79 25.32
C PRO A 257 2.31 14.71 24.14
N SER A 258 3.02 14.49 23.03
CA SER A 258 2.75 15.11 21.73
C SER A 258 1.30 14.82 21.35
N ARG A 259 0.41 15.78 21.64
CA ARG A 259 -0.96 15.72 21.14
C ARG A 259 -0.97 16.41 19.78
N PRO A 260 -1.61 15.79 18.78
CA PRO A 260 -1.78 16.45 17.50
C PRO A 260 -2.63 17.70 17.70
N ASP A 261 -2.16 18.81 17.14
CA ASP A 261 -2.80 20.11 17.22
C ASP A 261 -3.47 20.39 15.86
N THR A 262 -4.56 19.67 15.62
CA THR A 262 -5.16 19.55 14.28
C THR A 262 -5.79 20.84 13.78
N ASP A 263 -6.24 21.74 14.66
CA ASP A 263 -6.72 23.07 14.28
C ASP A 263 -5.59 24.00 13.85
N ILE A 264 -4.44 23.92 14.53
CA ILE A 264 -3.22 24.60 14.08
C ILE A 264 -2.74 23.98 12.77
N GLY A 265 -2.71 22.66 12.66
CA GLY A 265 -2.32 21.96 11.43
C GLY A 265 -3.19 22.32 10.24
N ALA A 266 -4.52 22.40 10.40
CA ALA A 266 -5.42 22.82 9.34
C ALA A 266 -5.21 24.29 8.95
N SER A 267 -4.94 25.17 9.93
CA SER A 267 -4.62 26.58 9.67
C SER A 267 -3.30 26.74 8.91
N LEU A 268 -2.28 25.98 9.30
CA LEU A 268 -0.99 25.95 8.63
C LEU A 268 -1.11 25.38 7.21
N ALA A 269 -1.85 24.29 7.02
CA ALA A 269 -2.13 23.70 5.71
C ALA A 269 -2.74 24.73 4.75
N LYS A 270 -3.72 25.51 5.22
CA LYS A 270 -4.31 26.60 4.45
C LYS A 270 -3.29 27.68 4.10
N GLN A 271 -2.44 28.09 5.03
CA GLN A 271 -1.46 29.15 4.80
C GLN A 271 -0.33 28.75 3.86
N TYR A 272 0.11 27.49 3.84
CA TYR A 272 1.04 27.03 2.80
C TYR A 272 0.50 27.28 1.40
N VAL A 273 -0.79 27.00 1.22
CA VAL A 273 -1.45 27.25 -0.06
C VAL A 273 -1.59 28.76 -0.27
N GLU A 274 -2.23 29.51 0.64
CA GLU A 274 -2.46 30.96 0.47
C GLU A 274 -1.20 31.79 0.20
N LEU A 275 -0.05 31.38 0.75
CA LEU A 275 1.25 32.03 0.55
C LEU A 275 2.02 31.50 -0.68
N GLN A 276 1.39 30.66 -1.51
CA GLN A 276 1.96 30.11 -2.74
C GLN A 276 3.24 29.28 -2.49
N LEU A 277 3.31 28.63 -1.33
CA LEU A 277 4.39 27.71 -0.96
C LEU A 277 4.07 26.27 -1.37
N ALA A 278 2.79 25.93 -1.46
CA ALA A 278 2.30 24.61 -1.85
C ALA A 278 1.04 24.75 -2.71
N THR A 279 0.75 23.79 -3.58
CA THR A 279 -0.53 23.72 -4.29
C THR A 279 -1.60 23.00 -3.49
N ALA A 280 -1.19 22.01 -2.71
CA ALA A 280 -2.08 21.19 -1.94
C ALA A 280 -1.41 20.71 -0.66
N VAL A 281 -2.22 20.55 0.39
CA VAL A 281 -1.81 19.98 1.66
C VAL A 281 -2.91 19.05 2.17
N THR A 282 -2.54 17.84 2.60
CA THR A 282 -3.43 16.96 3.38
C THR A 282 -2.99 16.95 4.83
N MET A 283 -3.93 16.77 5.77
CA MET A 283 -3.63 16.62 7.19
C MET A 283 -4.51 15.54 7.82
N ASN A 284 -3.91 14.48 8.38
CA ASN A 284 -4.66 13.42 9.05
C ASN A 284 -5.02 13.74 10.52
N LYS A 285 -5.83 12.87 11.15
CA LYS A 285 -6.23 13.01 12.56
C LYS A 285 -5.06 12.98 13.57
N ASN A 286 -3.91 12.45 13.15
CA ASN A 286 -2.67 12.43 13.94
C ASN A 286 -1.83 13.69 13.74
N GLY A 287 -2.35 14.70 13.03
CA GLY A 287 -1.68 15.97 12.78
C GLY A 287 -0.52 15.86 11.81
N TRP A 288 -0.36 14.76 11.06
CA TRP A 288 0.64 14.69 10.00
C TRP A 288 0.12 15.43 8.78
N LEU A 289 0.95 16.34 8.26
CA LEU A 289 0.71 17.10 7.04
C LEU A 289 1.57 16.53 5.92
N HIS A 290 0.99 16.38 4.73
CA HIS A 290 1.71 16.15 3.48
C HIS A 290 1.56 17.39 2.59
N ILE A 291 2.68 18.01 2.22
CA ILE A 291 2.75 19.33 1.58
C ILE A 291 3.27 19.16 0.15
N THR A 292 2.40 19.37 -0.83
CA THR A 292 2.72 19.24 -2.26
C THR A 292 3.23 20.57 -2.80
N SER A 293 4.52 20.63 -3.15
CA SER A 293 5.21 21.89 -3.47
C SER A 293 6.27 21.73 -4.56
N ALA A 294 6.77 22.85 -5.07
CA ALA A 294 8.01 22.86 -5.84
C ALA A 294 9.21 22.80 -4.87
N ALA A 295 10.29 22.13 -5.25
CA ALA A 295 11.49 22.00 -4.42
C ALA A 295 12.14 23.38 -4.10
N THR A 296 11.91 24.38 -4.95
CA THR A 296 12.37 25.75 -4.69
C THR A 296 11.66 26.43 -3.53
N ALA A 297 10.49 25.94 -3.11
CA ALA A 297 9.70 26.50 -2.02
C ALA A 297 10.00 25.86 -0.65
N GLU A 298 10.85 24.83 -0.58
CA GLU A 298 11.16 24.09 0.66
C GLU A 298 11.62 24.99 1.82
N VAL A 299 12.41 26.03 1.51
CA VAL A 299 12.87 27.01 2.51
C VAL A 299 11.68 27.79 3.09
N GLY A 300 10.80 28.33 2.23
CA GLY A 300 9.62 29.05 2.68
C GLY A 300 8.62 28.16 3.43
N VAL A 301 8.50 26.89 3.03
CA VAL A 301 7.73 25.88 3.78
C VAL A 301 8.31 25.72 5.19
N GLN A 302 9.63 25.54 5.33
CA GLN A 302 10.26 25.41 6.64
C GLN A 302 10.12 26.68 7.48
N GLU A 303 10.30 27.87 6.89
CA GLU A 303 10.16 29.13 7.62
C GLU A 303 8.73 29.33 8.15
N LEU A 304 7.71 28.95 7.37
CA LEU A 304 6.33 28.99 7.87
C LEU A 304 6.08 27.94 8.96
N THR A 305 6.62 26.72 8.83
CA THR A 305 6.61 25.73 9.93
C THR A 305 7.21 26.33 11.21
N ASP A 306 8.34 27.02 11.11
CA ASP A 306 9.05 27.60 12.24
C ASP A 306 8.25 28.72 12.91
N VAL A 307 7.47 29.50 12.16
CA VAL A 307 6.56 30.51 12.74
C VAL A 307 5.51 29.86 13.64
N TYR A 308 5.00 28.69 13.27
CA TYR A 308 3.96 27.98 14.01
C TYR A 308 4.50 27.16 15.18
N PHE A 309 5.61 26.45 14.97
CA PHE A 309 6.09 25.44 15.90
C PHE A 309 7.51 25.68 16.40
N GLY A 310 8.31 26.52 15.76
CA GLY A 310 9.63 27.00 16.22
C GLY A 310 10.78 25.98 16.28
N TYR A 311 10.51 24.69 16.29
CA TYR A 311 11.52 23.62 16.39
C TYR A 311 11.17 22.35 15.63
N VAL A 312 10.06 22.34 14.88
CA VAL A 312 9.65 21.15 14.12
C VAL A 312 10.28 21.23 12.73
N THR A 313 11.11 20.23 12.41
CA THR A 313 11.74 20.12 11.10
C THR A 313 10.79 19.45 10.12
N THR A 314 10.58 20.08 8.97
CA THR A 314 9.89 19.51 7.83
C THR A 314 10.87 18.61 7.09
N THR A 315 10.46 17.37 6.82
CA THR A 315 11.24 16.47 5.96
C THR A 315 10.72 16.55 4.54
N PHE A 316 11.60 16.55 3.55
CA PHE A 316 11.21 16.63 2.15
C PHE A 316 11.65 15.38 1.40
N GLU A 317 10.78 14.90 0.51
CA GLU A 317 11.05 13.83 -0.43
C GLU A 317 10.78 14.32 -1.85
N ALA A 318 11.64 13.97 -2.80
CA ALA A 318 11.40 14.26 -4.21
C ALA A 318 10.11 13.60 -4.68
N MET A 319 9.33 14.33 -5.46
CA MET A 319 8.02 13.92 -5.93
C MET A 319 8.02 13.56 -7.40
N SER A 320 7.08 12.71 -7.78
CA SER A 320 6.48 12.69 -9.10
C SER A 320 4.97 12.83 -8.95
N GLY A 321 4.27 13.08 -10.05
CA GLY A 321 2.85 13.38 -10.05
C GLY A 321 2.23 13.08 -11.40
N GLY A 322 0.91 12.95 -11.43
CA GLY A 322 0.18 13.01 -12.70
C GLY A 322 0.44 14.35 -13.39
N SER A 323 0.28 14.39 -14.72
CA SER A 323 0.53 15.61 -15.52
C SER A 323 -0.22 16.84 -14.98
N THR A 324 -1.39 16.65 -14.37
CA THR A 324 -2.19 17.73 -13.76
C THR A 324 -1.58 18.23 -12.47
N THR A 325 -1.16 17.33 -11.56
CA THR A 325 -0.52 17.70 -10.29
C THR A 325 0.72 18.57 -10.53
N LEU A 326 1.58 18.13 -11.45
CA LEU A 326 2.81 18.85 -11.77
C LEU A 326 2.51 20.20 -12.44
N SER A 327 1.54 20.24 -13.36
CA SER A 327 1.14 21.50 -14.00
C SER A 327 0.54 22.51 -13.02
N ASP A 328 -0.19 22.04 -12.01
CA ASP A 328 -0.75 22.92 -10.98
C ASP A 328 0.36 23.53 -10.12
N ILE A 329 1.41 22.75 -9.81
CA ILE A 329 2.59 23.23 -9.08
C ILE A 329 3.30 24.32 -9.87
N ASP A 330 3.61 24.06 -11.13
CA ASP A 330 4.28 25.03 -12.00
C ASP A 330 3.48 26.32 -12.19
N THR A 331 2.15 26.21 -12.13
CA THR A 331 1.24 27.36 -12.31
C THR A 331 1.14 28.23 -11.05
N TYR A 332 1.14 27.61 -9.87
CA TYR A 332 0.76 28.30 -8.64
C TYR A 332 1.91 28.61 -7.68
N VAL A 333 2.87 27.70 -7.53
CA VAL A 333 3.95 27.87 -6.55
C VAL A 333 4.96 28.87 -7.10
N THR A 334 5.06 30.02 -6.46
CA THR A 334 5.92 31.13 -6.91
C THR A 334 6.94 31.59 -5.86
N ALA A 335 6.89 31.03 -4.67
CA ALA A 335 7.77 31.39 -3.58
C ALA A 335 9.16 30.74 -3.72
N THR A 336 10.20 31.57 -3.56
CA THR A 336 11.62 31.20 -3.43
C THR A 336 12.16 31.74 -2.13
#